data_AF-A0A210QFM4-F1
#
_entry.id   AF-A0A210QFM4-F1
#
_cell.length_a   1.000
_cell.length_b   1.000
_cell.length_c   1.000
_cell.angle_alpha   90.00
_cell.angle_beta   90.00
_cell.angle_gamma   90.00
#
_symmetry.space_group_name_H-M   'P 1'
#
loop_
_entity.id
_entity.type
_entity.pdbx_description
1 polymer ?
#
loop_
_entity_poly.entity_id
_entity_poly.type
_entity_poly.pdbx_seq_one_letter_code
_entity_poly.pdbx_strand_id
1 'polypeptide(L)'
;MDDDEKAGSKDLLGRLTDSELNELKDTITKKQISAYGRKEHICAIVAYSESAFELLHRKKLKRDVLFQYLADSNVVVSVNSSKDTLINAIIKFWKSRSSQKNQNDVQGVKPVGQSQQDVLTAYQPRPQAEPQAHTHSASPPPNISITINIASPSATSLLSDQVGVAFATWFYEMLNSQNPMLPNTSEDFGPHHFWPDVNFKLLCLTPHPVEEEITGAEPTTQRLLSLVKDEQLLFNPNISEEGLHVKSNPHGQLVLIVCGTVHRSNDCLGEFEQLFGLLRDPRFDNNWKVKFTKLRIRTSQVTAMPKLTDQAVSEVTALVPV
;
A
#
# COMPACT_ATOMS: atom_id res chain seq x y z
N MET A 1 -0.61 15.34 18.13
CA MET A 1 0.13 14.18 18.70
C MET A 1 -0.46 13.78 20.04
N ASP A 2 -0.72 12.48 20.24
CA ASP A 2 -1.08 11.92 21.56
C ASP A 2 0.16 11.76 22.47
N ASP A 3 -0.04 11.42 23.75
CA ASP A 3 1.05 11.37 24.73
C ASP A 3 2.02 10.20 24.49
N ASP A 4 1.55 9.10 23.89
CA ASP A 4 2.37 7.96 23.50
C ASP A 4 3.26 8.30 22.29
N GLU A 5 2.70 8.99 21.31
CA GLU A 5 3.38 9.55 20.16
C GLU A 5 4.42 10.59 20.57
N LYS A 6 4.12 11.46 21.55
CA LYS A 6 5.09 12.43 22.09
C LYS A 6 6.24 11.71 22.79
N ALA A 7 5.96 10.70 23.61
CA ALA A 7 7.00 9.94 24.31
C ALA A 7 7.90 9.17 23.35
N GLY A 8 7.31 8.47 22.38
CA GLY A 8 8.03 7.76 21.32
C GLY A 8 8.84 8.70 20.42
N SER A 9 8.29 9.87 20.08
CA SER A 9 9.00 10.87 19.29
C SER A 9 10.23 11.39 20.01
N LYS A 10 10.15 11.66 21.33
CA LYS A 10 11.32 12.08 22.13
C LYS A 10 12.43 11.02 22.11
N ASP A 11 12.06 9.75 22.24
CA ASP A 11 12.97 8.61 22.23
C ASP A 11 13.68 8.45 20.87
N LEU A 12 12.93 8.53 19.78
CA LEU A 12 13.46 8.43 18.41
C LEU A 12 14.35 9.62 18.04
N LEU A 13 13.93 10.85 18.38
CA LEU A 13 14.73 12.06 18.18
C LEU A 13 16.02 12.05 19.00
N GLY A 14 16.03 11.33 20.13
CA GLY A 14 17.22 11.08 20.95
C GLY A 14 18.34 10.33 20.23
N ARG A 15 18.12 9.82 19.02
CA ARG A 15 19.11 9.10 18.20
C ARG A 15 19.76 9.98 17.11
N LEU A 16 19.24 11.18 16.88
CA LEU A 16 19.81 12.11 15.90
C LEU A 16 21.01 12.88 16.46
N THR A 17 21.90 13.38 15.61
CA THR A 17 22.98 14.27 16.04
C THR A 17 22.46 15.66 16.42
N ASP A 18 23.22 16.43 17.19
CA ASP A 18 22.80 17.79 17.61
C ASP A 18 22.62 18.74 16.42
N SER A 19 23.40 18.56 15.34
CA SER A 19 23.25 19.31 14.09
C SER A 19 21.92 18.99 13.40
N GLU A 20 21.58 17.71 13.27
CA GLU A 20 20.32 17.27 12.65
C GLU A 20 19.10 17.70 13.46
N LEU A 21 19.18 17.67 14.79
CA LEU A 21 18.13 18.16 15.68
C LEU A 21 17.90 19.67 15.53
N ASN A 22 18.98 20.45 15.45
CA ASN A 22 18.86 21.90 15.30
C ASN A 22 18.21 22.27 13.94
N GLU A 23 18.64 21.64 12.85
CA GLU A 23 18.05 21.86 11.52
C GLU A 23 16.59 21.41 11.45
N LEU A 24 16.26 20.27 12.07
CA LEU A 24 14.90 19.78 12.15
C LEU A 24 14.05 20.78 12.93
N LYS A 25 14.47 21.18 14.13
CA LYS A 25 13.80 22.17 14.97
C LYS A 25 13.55 23.49 14.22
N ASP A 26 14.52 24.02 13.49
CA ASP A 26 14.36 25.25 12.72
C ASP A 26 13.32 25.11 11.60
N THR A 27 13.22 23.93 11.00
CA THR A 27 12.21 23.62 9.98
C THR A 27 10.81 23.52 10.58
N ILE A 28 10.65 22.91 11.75
CA ILE A 28 9.33 22.75 12.41
C ILE A 28 8.84 24.09 12.97
N THR A 29 9.73 24.80 13.64
CA THR A 29 9.40 26.05 14.34
C THR A 29 9.41 27.26 13.42
N LYS A 30 9.67 27.06 12.12
CA LYS A 30 9.88 28.13 11.12
C LYS A 30 10.87 29.20 11.62
N LYS A 31 11.90 28.76 12.37
CA LYS A 31 12.91 29.58 13.06
C LYS A 31 12.36 30.60 14.08
N GLN A 32 11.11 30.46 14.53
CA GLN A 32 10.48 31.39 15.46
C GLN A 32 10.77 31.11 16.95
N ILE A 33 11.42 29.98 17.25
CA ILE A 33 11.72 29.57 18.63
C ILE A 33 13.22 29.51 18.83
N SER A 34 13.73 30.20 19.83
CA SER A 34 15.10 30.06 20.33
C SER A 34 15.12 28.89 21.33
N ALA A 35 15.80 27.81 20.98
CA ALA A 35 16.02 26.66 21.85
C ALA A 35 17.52 26.34 21.82
N TYR A 36 18.11 26.13 23.00
CA TYR A 36 19.55 25.96 23.17
C TYR A 36 19.85 24.61 23.78
N GLY A 37 20.47 23.75 22.97
CA GLY A 37 20.88 22.42 23.39
C GLY A 37 19.83 21.34 23.14
N ARG A 38 20.33 20.10 23.15
CA ARG A 38 19.65 18.90 22.66
C ARG A 38 18.26 18.68 23.25
N LYS A 39 18.12 18.76 24.58
CA LYS A 39 16.85 18.52 25.27
C LYS A 39 15.79 19.55 24.90
N GLU A 40 16.18 20.82 24.76
CA GLU A 40 15.28 21.90 24.36
C GLU A 40 14.89 21.78 22.89
N HIS A 41 15.81 21.38 22.01
CA HIS A 41 15.51 21.09 20.60
C HIS A 41 14.45 19.99 20.46
N ILE A 42 14.62 18.88 21.17
CA ILE A 42 13.67 17.77 21.16
C ILE A 42 12.30 18.21 21.71
N CYS A 43 12.28 18.98 22.80
CA CYS A 43 11.02 19.47 23.37
C CYS A 43 10.30 20.44 22.42
N ALA A 44 11.03 21.36 21.78
CA ALA A 44 10.47 22.28 20.80
C ALA A 44 9.95 21.54 19.55
N ILE A 45 10.68 20.55 19.05
CA ILE A 45 10.24 19.71 17.92
C ILE A 45 8.92 19.03 18.25
N VAL A 46 8.81 18.39 19.42
CA VAL A 46 7.61 17.64 19.81
C VAL A 46 6.44 18.57 20.15
N ALA A 47 6.69 19.72 20.77
CA ALA A 47 5.64 20.68 21.14
C ALA A 47 4.98 21.36 19.93
N TYR A 48 5.74 21.58 18.84
CA TYR A 48 5.27 22.29 17.65
C TYR A 48 5.02 21.37 16.45
N SER A 49 5.02 20.06 16.67
CA SER A 49 4.61 19.08 15.66
C SER A 49 3.13 18.74 15.79
N GLU A 50 2.38 18.87 14.70
CA GLU A 50 0.93 18.59 14.67
C GLU A 50 0.66 17.06 14.78
N SER A 51 1.46 16.24 14.08
CA SER A 51 1.37 14.77 14.13
C SER A 51 2.74 14.06 14.14
N ALA A 52 2.76 12.86 14.73
CA ALA A 52 3.91 11.95 14.66
C ALA A 52 4.22 11.54 13.22
N PHE A 53 3.17 11.34 12.42
CA PHE A 53 3.30 10.97 11.03
C PHE A 53 4.08 12.02 10.22
N GLU A 54 3.71 13.30 10.33
CA GLU A 54 4.39 14.40 9.64
C GLU A 54 5.82 14.61 10.13
N LEU A 55 6.02 14.51 11.46
CA LEU A 55 7.35 14.63 12.05
C LEU A 55 8.30 13.59 11.45
N LEU A 56 7.89 12.31 11.48
CA LEU A 56 8.68 11.18 10.98
C LEU A 56 8.83 11.19 9.44
N HIS A 57 7.89 11.83 8.74
CA HIS A 57 7.97 12.03 7.29
C HIS A 57 9.05 13.00 6.84
N ARG A 58 9.50 13.91 7.71
CA ARG A 58 10.50 14.92 7.34
C ARG A 58 11.78 14.29 6.81
N LYS A 59 12.41 14.96 5.83
CA LYS A 59 13.58 14.45 5.06
C LYS A 59 14.78 14.05 5.93
N LYS A 60 14.89 14.60 7.14
CA LYS A 60 15.98 14.28 8.08
C LYS A 60 15.82 12.94 8.78
N LEU A 61 14.59 12.48 8.95
CA LEU A 61 14.31 11.14 9.46
C LEU A 61 14.31 10.17 8.29
N LYS A 62 15.50 9.69 7.93
CA LYS A 62 15.69 8.74 6.82
C LYS A 62 15.14 7.37 7.19
N ARG A 63 14.76 6.61 6.16
CA ARG A 63 14.28 5.22 6.27
C ARG A 63 15.18 4.37 7.17
N ASP A 64 16.50 4.46 7.00
CA ASP A 64 17.46 3.65 7.77
C ASP A 64 17.38 3.92 9.27
N VAL A 65 17.18 5.17 9.67
CA VAL A 65 17.02 5.55 11.09
C VAL A 65 15.72 4.99 11.66
N LEU A 66 14.64 5.01 10.88
CA LEU A 66 13.33 4.46 11.27
C LEU A 66 13.36 2.93 11.34
N PHE A 67 14.03 2.29 10.38
CA PHE A 67 14.22 0.84 10.35
C PHE A 67 15.06 0.37 11.53
N GLN A 68 16.20 1.03 11.77
CA GLN A 68 17.07 0.74 12.91
C GLN A 68 16.34 0.93 14.24
N TYR A 69 15.50 1.96 14.36
CA TYR A 69 14.68 2.18 15.55
C TYR A 69 13.73 1.02 15.84
N LEU A 70 13.07 0.47 14.82
CA LEU A 70 12.16 -0.68 14.97
C LEU A 70 12.93 -1.97 15.29
N ALA A 71 14.06 -2.19 14.62
CA ALA A 71 14.93 -3.33 14.88
C ALA A 71 15.43 -3.35 16.34
N ASP A 72 15.90 -2.20 16.83
CA ASP A 72 16.35 -2.04 18.23
C ASP A 72 15.20 -2.17 19.24
N SER A 73 13.97 -1.87 18.80
CA SER A 73 12.75 -2.03 19.60
C SER A 73 12.16 -3.45 19.53
N ASN A 74 12.89 -4.39 18.93
CA ASN A 74 12.50 -5.79 18.72
C ASN A 74 11.20 -5.97 17.91
N VAL A 75 10.89 -5.00 17.04
CA VAL A 75 9.76 -5.05 16.11
C VAL A 75 10.27 -5.54 14.76
N VAL A 76 9.88 -6.76 14.38
CA VAL A 76 10.26 -7.35 13.11
C VAL A 76 9.49 -6.67 11.98
N VAL A 77 10.23 -5.98 11.12
CA VAL A 77 9.73 -5.37 9.89
C VAL A 77 10.56 -5.85 8.71
N SER A 78 9.91 -6.00 7.54
CA SER A 78 10.62 -6.42 6.34
C SER A 78 11.68 -5.38 5.93
N VAL A 79 12.85 -5.84 5.50
CA VAL A 79 13.95 -4.96 5.02
C VAL A 79 13.54 -4.11 3.82
N ASN A 80 12.52 -4.52 3.07
CA ASN A 80 11.96 -3.79 1.93
C ASN A 80 10.78 -2.84 2.30
N SER A 81 10.35 -2.78 3.56
CA SER A 81 9.24 -1.92 4.05
C SER A 81 9.43 -0.43 3.76
N SER A 82 8.51 0.21 3.03
CA SER A 82 8.58 1.64 2.67
C SER A 82 8.73 2.56 3.90
N LYS A 83 9.19 3.80 3.69
CA LYS A 83 9.31 4.78 4.78
C LYS A 83 7.97 4.97 5.49
N ASP A 84 6.88 5.08 4.75
CA ASP A 84 5.50 5.11 5.26
C ASP A 84 5.15 3.88 6.08
N THR A 85 5.49 2.67 5.60
CA THR A 85 5.26 1.42 6.33
C THR A 85 6.03 1.41 7.66
N LEU A 86 7.27 1.89 7.68
CA LEU A 86 8.06 2.02 8.91
C LEU A 86 7.44 3.04 9.86
N ILE A 87 6.98 4.19 9.34
CA ILE A 87 6.32 5.23 10.15
C ILE A 87 5.02 4.70 10.76
N ASN A 88 4.20 4.02 9.97
CA ASN A 88 2.95 3.42 10.44
C ASN A 88 3.23 2.30 11.45
N ALA A 89 4.26 1.48 11.23
CA ALA A 89 4.71 0.47 12.20
C ALA A 89 5.20 1.10 13.51
N ILE A 90 5.95 2.21 13.44
CA ILE A 90 6.41 2.96 14.62
C ILE A 90 5.24 3.56 15.40
N ILE A 91 4.30 4.21 14.71
CA ILE A 91 3.11 4.80 15.35
C ILE A 91 2.25 3.70 15.99
N LYS A 92 2.05 2.57 15.28
CA LYS A 92 1.33 1.41 15.81
C LYS A 92 2.06 0.81 17.01
N PHE A 93 3.38 0.72 16.97
CA PHE A 93 4.20 0.25 18.08
C PHE A 93 4.07 1.15 19.32
N TRP A 94 4.13 2.47 19.15
CA TRP A 94 3.96 3.41 20.26
C TRP A 94 2.58 3.30 20.90
N LYS A 95 1.52 3.15 20.10
CA LYS A 95 0.15 2.92 20.58
C LYS A 95 -0.05 1.56 21.26
N SER A 96 0.74 0.56 20.87
CA SER A 96 0.71 -0.77 21.49
C SER A 96 1.46 -0.81 22.83
N ARG A 97 2.42 0.11 23.03
CA ARG A 97 3.27 0.20 24.24
C ARG A 97 2.50 0.70 25.47
N SER A 98 1.46 1.53 25.30
CA SER A 98 0.56 1.94 26.39
C SER A 98 -0.42 0.84 26.80
N SER A 99 -0.87 0.03 25.84
CA SER A 99 -1.76 -1.13 26.10
C SER A 99 -1.05 -2.25 26.88
N GLN A 100 0.27 -2.41 26.71
CA GLN A 100 1.06 -3.40 27.47
C GLN A 100 1.49 -2.94 28.87
N LYS A 101 1.42 -1.63 29.19
CA LYS A 101 1.71 -1.11 30.54
C LYS A 101 0.65 -1.49 31.58
N ASN A 102 -0.55 -1.90 31.16
CA ASN A 102 -1.64 -2.30 32.06
C ASN A 102 -1.76 -3.83 32.29
N GLN A 103 -0.79 -4.64 31.87
CA GLN A 103 -0.79 -6.10 32.08
C GLN A 103 0.46 -6.67 32.80
N ASN A 104 1.33 -5.82 33.34
CA ASN A 104 2.54 -6.26 34.08
C ASN A 104 2.51 -5.93 35.58
N ASP A 105 1.34 -5.71 36.18
CA ASP A 105 1.21 -5.48 37.63
C ASP A 105 0.23 -6.48 38.28
N VAL A 106 0.30 -7.78 37.94
CA VAL A 106 -0.24 -8.83 38.83
C VAL A 106 0.60 -10.10 38.75
N GLN A 107 1.64 -10.20 39.60
CA GLN A 107 1.97 -11.46 40.30
C GLN A 107 2.84 -11.15 41.54
N GLY A 108 2.20 -11.20 42.72
CA GLY A 108 2.83 -10.97 44.03
C GLY A 108 1.88 -11.16 45.23
N VAL A 109 1.19 -12.30 45.28
CA VAL A 109 0.62 -13.05 46.44
C VAL A 109 0.30 -12.32 47.79
N LYS A 110 -1.03 -12.22 48.07
CA LYS A 110 -1.86 -12.51 49.30
C LYS A 110 -1.61 -11.76 50.65
N PRO A 111 -2.53 -11.83 51.66
CA PRO A 111 -4.02 -11.98 51.68
C PRO A 111 -4.72 -11.00 52.69
N VAL A 112 -6.04 -11.22 52.90
CA VAL A 112 -6.86 -10.92 54.11
C VAL A 112 -7.85 -9.74 54.03
N GLY A 113 -9.14 -10.04 54.28
CA GLY A 113 -10.08 -9.12 54.96
C GLY A 113 -11.39 -8.79 54.25
N GLN A 114 -12.47 -9.50 54.62
CA GLN A 114 -13.89 -9.10 54.76
C GLN A 114 -14.27 -7.65 54.32
N SER A 115 -15.31 -7.35 53.54
CA SER A 115 -16.73 -7.50 53.90
C SER A 115 -17.68 -6.88 52.84
N GLN A 116 -18.85 -7.53 52.71
CA GLN A 116 -20.23 -7.14 52.31
C GLN A 116 -20.62 -5.78 51.66
N GLN A 117 -21.53 -5.94 50.67
CA GLN A 117 -22.85 -5.28 50.45
C GLN A 117 -23.06 -4.23 49.35
N ASP A 118 -23.97 -4.60 48.41
CA ASP A 118 -25.10 -3.91 47.74
C ASP A 118 -24.90 -2.45 47.23
N VAL A 119 -25.47 -1.96 46.12
CA VAL A 119 -26.88 -1.91 45.68
C VAL A 119 -26.96 -1.50 44.19
N LEU A 120 -28.06 -1.88 43.54
CA LEU A 120 -28.61 -1.56 42.20
C LEU A 120 -28.55 -0.11 41.68
N THR A 121 -28.72 0.01 40.35
CA THR A 121 -29.40 1.04 39.48
C THR A 121 -28.47 1.60 38.38
N ALA A 122 -28.87 1.98 37.16
CA ALA A 122 -30.10 1.92 36.36
C ALA A 122 -29.72 2.31 34.91
N TYR A 123 -30.56 1.92 33.94
CA TYR A 123 -30.59 2.41 32.55
C TYR A 123 -30.70 3.93 32.44
N GLN A 124 -30.07 4.54 31.42
CA GLN A 124 -30.72 5.48 30.49
C GLN A 124 -29.88 5.80 29.21
N PRO A 125 -30.50 6.27 28.10
CA PRO A 125 -29.99 6.13 26.72
C PRO A 125 -29.62 7.43 25.96
N ARG A 126 -28.91 7.24 24.82
CA ARG A 126 -28.81 8.05 23.56
C ARG A 126 -28.13 9.45 23.62
N PRO A 127 -27.53 9.97 22.51
CA PRO A 127 -28.21 10.25 21.22
C PRO A 127 -27.43 9.89 19.92
N GLN A 128 -28.20 9.84 18.83
CA GLN A 128 -27.74 9.78 17.43
C GLN A 128 -27.04 11.09 17.01
N ALA A 129 -26.07 10.98 16.09
CA ALA A 129 -25.61 12.09 15.25
C ALA A 129 -25.43 11.62 13.79
N GLU A 130 -25.80 12.50 12.88
CA GLU A 130 -25.93 12.40 11.42
C GLU A 130 -24.58 12.28 10.66
N PRO A 131 -24.58 11.93 9.36
CA PRO A 131 -23.40 11.45 8.64
C PRO A 131 -22.50 12.59 8.14
N GLN A 132 -21.22 12.54 8.52
CA GLN A 132 -20.18 13.43 7.99
C GLN A 132 -19.51 12.81 6.77
N ALA A 133 -19.41 13.60 5.69
CA ALA A 133 -18.78 13.24 4.43
C ALA A 133 -17.31 12.86 4.62
N HIS A 134 -16.94 11.65 4.23
CA HIS A 134 -15.57 11.18 4.20
C HIS A 134 -14.88 11.63 2.91
N THR A 135 -13.84 12.45 3.05
CA THR A 135 -12.83 12.66 2.01
C THR A 135 -11.95 11.41 1.95
N HIS A 136 -12.15 10.58 0.94
CA HIS A 136 -11.36 9.37 0.70
C HIS A 136 -9.96 9.76 0.19
N SER A 137 -8.94 9.47 1.00
CA SER A 137 -7.53 9.56 0.61
C SER A 137 -7.13 8.22 0.00
N ALA A 138 -7.10 8.17 -1.33
CA ALA A 138 -6.66 7.03 -2.12
C ALA A 138 -5.23 6.61 -1.80
N SER A 139 -4.99 5.30 -1.68
CA SER A 139 -3.65 4.72 -1.65
C SER A 139 -3.05 4.81 -3.06
N PRO A 140 -1.98 5.59 -3.31
CA PRO A 140 -1.39 5.63 -4.64
C PRO A 140 -0.76 4.26 -4.99
N PRO A 141 -0.63 3.93 -6.29
CA PRO A 141 0.26 2.85 -6.72
C PRO A 141 1.66 3.09 -6.13
N PRO A 142 2.49 2.05 -5.95
CA PRO A 142 3.77 2.18 -5.25
C PRO A 142 4.60 3.34 -5.81
N ASN A 143 5.08 4.21 -4.90
CA ASN A 143 5.92 5.34 -5.26
C ASN A 143 7.32 4.84 -5.65
N ILE A 144 7.49 4.50 -6.94
CA ILE A 144 8.74 3.97 -7.48
C ILE A 144 9.71 5.13 -7.74
N SER A 145 10.46 5.52 -6.70
CA SER A 145 11.55 6.50 -6.82
C SER A 145 12.83 5.81 -7.31
N ILE A 146 13.12 5.90 -8.60
CA ILE A 146 14.37 5.38 -9.19
C ILE A 146 15.21 6.56 -9.69
N THR A 147 16.40 6.77 -9.09
CA THR A 147 17.39 7.73 -9.57
C THR A 147 18.13 7.13 -10.77
N ILE A 148 18.01 7.74 -11.95
CA ILE A 148 18.57 7.20 -13.20
C ILE A 148 19.99 7.76 -13.43
N ASN A 149 20.97 6.87 -13.59
CA ASN A 149 22.24 7.20 -14.23
C ASN A 149 22.20 6.56 -15.63
N ILE A 150 21.86 7.35 -16.65
CA ILE A 150 21.56 6.88 -18.01
C ILE A 150 22.88 6.57 -18.73
N ALA A 151 23.20 5.28 -18.88
CA ALA A 151 24.35 4.87 -19.72
C ALA A 151 24.12 3.61 -20.58
N SER A 152 23.09 2.78 -20.34
CA SER A 152 22.96 1.48 -21.06
C SER A 152 21.51 1.02 -21.30
N PRO A 153 21.16 0.50 -22.50
CA PRO A 153 19.81 -0.01 -22.82
C PRO A 153 19.38 -1.24 -21.99
N SER A 154 20.34 -2.03 -21.51
CA SER A 154 20.08 -3.16 -20.61
C SER A 154 19.56 -2.71 -19.23
N ALA A 155 20.01 -1.54 -18.75
CA ALA A 155 19.56 -1.00 -17.47
C ALA A 155 18.11 -0.50 -17.53
N THR A 156 17.69 0.07 -18.67
CA THR A 156 16.29 0.50 -18.88
C THR A 156 15.31 -0.67 -18.88
N SER A 157 15.68 -1.83 -19.46
CA SER A 157 14.84 -3.04 -19.44
C SER A 157 14.62 -3.56 -18.02
N LEU A 158 15.70 -3.71 -17.25
CA LEU A 158 15.64 -4.20 -15.87
C LEU A 158 14.80 -3.30 -14.95
N LEU A 159 14.76 -1.99 -15.23
CA LEU A 159 13.94 -1.05 -14.48
C LEU A 159 12.47 -1.15 -14.87
N SER A 160 12.14 -1.32 -16.16
CA SER A 160 10.75 -1.55 -16.57
C SER A 160 10.21 -2.87 -16.02
N ASP A 161 11.03 -3.91 -15.94
CA ASP A 161 10.63 -5.20 -15.38
C ASP A 161 10.29 -5.08 -13.89
N GLN A 162 11.12 -4.38 -13.12
CA GLN A 162 10.83 -4.08 -11.70
C GLN A 162 9.55 -3.29 -11.52
N VAL A 163 9.28 -2.30 -12.39
CA VAL A 163 8.03 -1.53 -12.36
C VAL A 163 6.83 -2.41 -12.67
N GLY A 164 6.93 -3.28 -13.68
CA GLY A 164 5.84 -4.18 -14.05
C GLY A 164 5.53 -5.20 -12.95
N VAL A 165 6.56 -5.81 -12.35
CA VAL A 165 6.42 -6.71 -11.19
C VAL A 165 5.74 -5.98 -10.04
N ALA A 166 6.23 -4.81 -9.65
CA ALA A 166 5.65 -4.04 -8.56
C ALA A 166 4.19 -3.65 -8.84
N PHE A 167 3.88 -3.23 -10.07
CA PHE A 167 2.52 -2.90 -10.48
C PHE A 167 1.58 -4.12 -10.43
N ALA A 168 1.98 -5.25 -11.02
CA ALA A 168 1.15 -6.44 -11.07
C ALA A 168 0.86 -6.98 -9.67
N THR A 169 1.88 -7.08 -8.81
CA THR A 169 1.71 -7.46 -7.41
C THR A 169 0.70 -6.56 -6.71
N TRP A 170 0.93 -5.24 -6.75
CA TRP A 170 0.04 -4.26 -6.13
C TRP A 170 -1.39 -4.34 -6.67
N PHE A 171 -1.57 -4.42 -8.00
CA PHE A 171 -2.89 -4.40 -8.63
C PHE A 171 -3.73 -5.60 -8.20
N TYR A 172 -3.17 -6.80 -8.21
CA TYR A 172 -3.91 -8.01 -7.84
C TYR A 172 -4.05 -8.17 -6.32
N GLU A 173 -3.10 -7.72 -5.50
CA GLU A 173 -3.29 -7.66 -4.04
C GLU A 173 -4.47 -6.73 -3.69
N MET A 174 -4.45 -5.52 -4.25
CA MET A 174 -5.50 -4.52 -4.07
C MET A 174 -6.86 -5.00 -4.62
N LEU A 175 -6.89 -5.59 -5.82
CA LEU A 175 -8.14 -6.10 -6.40
C LEU A 175 -8.67 -7.30 -5.61
N ASN A 176 -7.83 -8.28 -5.27
CA ASN A 176 -8.26 -9.45 -4.49
C ASN A 176 -8.66 -9.08 -3.06
N SER A 177 -8.11 -8.02 -2.46
CA SER A 177 -8.52 -7.53 -1.13
C SER A 177 -10.02 -7.25 -1.02
N GLN A 178 -10.65 -6.98 -2.17
CA GLN A 178 -12.07 -6.70 -2.29
C GLN A 178 -12.94 -7.97 -2.29
N ASN A 179 -12.35 -9.15 -2.37
CA ASN A 179 -13.06 -10.42 -2.38
C ASN A 179 -13.60 -10.77 -0.97
N PRO A 180 -14.91 -10.98 -0.77
CA PRO A 180 -15.52 -11.26 0.53
C PRO A 180 -15.00 -12.53 1.24
N MET A 181 -14.33 -13.43 0.51
CA MET A 181 -13.75 -14.66 1.07
C MET A 181 -12.40 -14.43 1.74
N LEU A 182 -11.74 -13.28 1.50
CA LEU A 182 -10.49 -12.92 2.16
C LEU A 182 -10.76 -12.05 3.39
N PRO A 183 -9.87 -12.07 4.41
CA PRO A 183 -9.96 -11.15 5.52
C PRO A 183 -9.92 -9.71 5.01
N ASN A 184 -10.90 -8.88 5.38
CA ASN A 184 -10.97 -7.49 4.94
C ASN A 184 -9.66 -6.76 5.24
N THR A 185 -8.88 -6.47 4.21
CA THR A 185 -7.82 -5.47 4.25
C THR A 185 -8.42 -4.20 3.68
N SER A 186 -8.45 -3.13 4.48
CA SER A 186 -9.06 -1.85 4.11
C SER A 186 -8.20 -1.14 3.06
N GLU A 187 -8.23 -1.62 1.82
CA GLU A 187 -7.57 -0.99 0.68
C GLU A 187 -8.59 -0.40 -0.30
N ASP A 188 -8.27 0.78 -0.83
CA ASP A 188 -9.19 1.62 -1.62
C ASP A 188 -9.03 1.35 -3.12
N PHE A 189 -9.57 0.25 -3.64
CA PHE A 189 -9.61 0.01 -5.10
C PHE A 189 -10.70 0.85 -5.74
N GLY A 190 -10.32 1.92 -6.46
CA GLY A 190 -11.28 2.85 -7.05
C GLY A 190 -10.92 3.41 -8.44
N PRO A 191 -11.81 4.24 -9.01
CA PRO A 191 -11.66 4.85 -10.35
C PRO A 191 -10.43 5.75 -10.48
N HIS A 192 -9.88 6.24 -9.37
CA HIS A 192 -8.71 7.10 -9.34
C HIS A 192 -7.41 6.40 -9.83
N HIS A 193 -7.38 5.08 -9.92
CA HIS A 193 -6.28 4.29 -10.50
C HIS A 193 -6.28 4.27 -12.03
N PHE A 194 -7.35 4.74 -12.66
CA PHE A 194 -7.57 4.70 -14.09
C PHE A 194 -7.54 6.12 -14.67
N TRP A 195 -7.17 6.23 -15.94
CA TRP A 195 -7.48 7.44 -16.70
C TRP A 195 -9.00 7.57 -16.88
N PRO A 196 -9.56 8.80 -16.88
CA PRO A 196 -11.01 9.00 -17.04
C PRO A 196 -11.58 8.32 -18.29
N ASP A 197 -10.78 8.20 -19.35
CA ASP A 197 -11.10 7.59 -20.64
C ASP A 197 -10.41 6.22 -20.84
N VAL A 198 -10.17 5.48 -19.75
CA VAL A 198 -9.65 4.10 -19.84
C VAL A 198 -10.54 3.22 -20.72
N ASN A 199 -9.93 2.36 -21.53
CA ASN A 199 -10.62 1.31 -22.27
C ASN A 199 -10.31 -0.06 -21.64
N PHE A 200 -11.36 -0.78 -21.24
CA PHE A 200 -11.28 -2.13 -20.69
C PHE A 200 -11.96 -3.11 -21.65
N LYS A 201 -11.23 -4.14 -22.08
CA LYS A 201 -11.80 -5.30 -22.80
C LYS A 201 -11.74 -6.54 -21.93
N LEU A 202 -12.86 -7.23 -21.80
CA LEU A 202 -12.95 -8.52 -21.11
C LEU A 202 -13.31 -9.61 -22.12
N LEU A 203 -12.53 -10.68 -22.15
CA LEU A 203 -12.78 -11.87 -22.96
C LEU A 203 -12.77 -13.12 -22.06
N CYS A 204 -13.95 -13.65 -21.77
CA CYS A 204 -14.12 -14.89 -21.02
C CYS A 204 -14.36 -16.05 -21.98
N LEU A 205 -13.35 -16.90 -22.16
CA LEU A 205 -13.40 -18.12 -22.96
C LEU A 205 -13.88 -19.29 -22.09
N THR A 206 -15.18 -19.28 -21.81
CA THR A 206 -15.90 -20.38 -21.13
C THR A 206 -16.80 -21.12 -22.13
N PRO A 207 -17.53 -22.18 -21.74
CA PRO A 207 -18.55 -22.78 -22.62
C PRO A 207 -19.59 -21.79 -23.16
N HIS A 208 -19.79 -20.67 -22.47
CA HIS A 208 -20.55 -19.52 -22.93
C HIS A 208 -19.64 -18.30 -23.01
N PRO A 209 -19.01 -18.04 -24.17
CA PRO A 209 -18.08 -16.94 -24.30
C PRO A 209 -18.74 -15.60 -24.02
N VAL A 210 -18.06 -14.75 -23.27
CA VAL A 210 -18.48 -13.36 -23.02
C VAL A 210 -17.38 -12.45 -23.49
N GLU A 211 -17.74 -11.45 -24.30
CA GLU A 211 -16.87 -10.38 -24.73
C GLU A 211 -17.53 -9.05 -24.38
N GLU A 212 -16.82 -8.21 -23.64
CA GLU A 212 -17.28 -6.89 -23.21
C GLU A 212 -16.21 -5.84 -23.53
N GLU A 213 -16.65 -4.68 -23.98
CA GLU A 213 -15.80 -3.50 -24.12
C GLU A 213 -16.42 -2.35 -23.32
N ILE A 214 -15.65 -1.84 -22.37
CA ILE A 214 -16.07 -0.85 -21.39
C ILE A 214 -15.14 0.35 -21.51
N THR A 215 -15.71 1.55 -21.53
CA THR A 215 -14.94 2.79 -21.55
C THR A 215 -15.32 3.64 -20.35
N GLY A 216 -14.31 4.21 -19.68
CA GLY A 216 -14.47 5.06 -18.52
C GLY A 216 -13.98 4.43 -17.22
N ALA A 217 -13.40 5.26 -16.35
CA ALA A 217 -12.79 4.81 -15.08
C ALA A 217 -13.80 4.15 -14.14
N GLU A 218 -14.97 4.75 -13.98
CA GLU A 218 -16.04 4.28 -13.10
C GLU A 218 -16.59 2.90 -13.53
N PRO A 219 -17.11 2.71 -14.77
CA PRO A 219 -17.63 1.41 -15.19
C PRO A 219 -16.54 0.33 -15.26
N THR A 220 -15.29 0.70 -15.59
CA THR A 220 -14.15 -0.23 -15.55
C THR A 220 -13.91 -0.75 -14.14
N THR A 221 -13.90 0.16 -13.16
CA THR A 221 -13.73 -0.19 -11.74
C THR A 221 -14.87 -1.09 -11.28
N GLN A 222 -16.11 -0.72 -11.57
CA GLN A 222 -17.29 -1.50 -11.19
C GLN A 222 -17.24 -2.92 -11.77
N ARG A 223 -16.85 -3.07 -13.04
CA ARG A 223 -16.74 -4.41 -13.64
C ARG A 223 -15.62 -5.24 -13.02
N LEU A 224 -14.42 -4.67 -12.81
CA LEU A 224 -13.34 -5.37 -12.12
C LEU A 224 -13.75 -5.79 -10.69
N LEU A 225 -14.44 -4.91 -9.97
CA LEU A 225 -15.00 -5.22 -8.65
C LEU A 225 -16.03 -6.35 -8.72
N SER A 226 -16.91 -6.38 -9.73
CA SER A 226 -17.90 -7.46 -9.86
C SER A 226 -17.26 -8.83 -10.05
N LEU A 227 -16.12 -8.92 -10.74
CA LEU A 227 -15.37 -10.18 -10.91
C LEU A 227 -14.92 -10.76 -9.55
N VAL A 228 -14.48 -9.91 -8.62
CA VAL A 228 -13.97 -10.35 -7.31
C VAL A 228 -15.02 -10.35 -6.19
N LYS A 229 -16.03 -9.47 -6.24
CA LYS A 229 -17.10 -9.37 -5.23
C LYS A 229 -18.26 -10.30 -5.53
N ASP A 230 -18.78 -10.24 -6.74
CA ASP A 230 -20.02 -10.93 -7.12
C ASP A 230 -19.71 -12.33 -7.66
N GLU A 231 -18.71 -12.43 -8.54
CA GLU A 231 -18.30 -13.72 -9.13
C GLU A 231 -17.26 -14.48 -8.27
N GLN A 232 -16.79 -13.83 -7.19
CA GLN A 232 -15.87 -14.36 -6.18
C GLN A 232 -14.57 -14.92 -6.75
N LEU A 233 -14.09 -14.34 -7.85
CA LEU A 233 -12.83 -14.73 -8.46
C LEU A 233 -11.65 -14.22 -7.62
N LEU A 234 -10.60 -15.05 -7.56
CA LEU A 234 -9.30 -14.71 -7.01
C LEU A 234 -8.25 -14.88 -8.09
N PHE A 235 -7.51 -13.82 -8.36
CA PHE A 235 -6.45 -13.82 -9.36
C PHE A 235 -5.10 -14.12 -8.69
N ASN A 236 -4.43 -15.16 -9.14
CA ASN A 236 -3.08 -15.49 -8.68
C ASN A 236 -2.09 -15.25 -9.84
N PRO A 237 -1.51 -14.04 -9.95
CA PRO A 237 -0.61 -13.69 -11.04
C PRO A 237 0.72 -14.44 -10.94
N ASN A 238 1.28 -14.84 -12.09
CA ASN A 238 2.65 -15.32 -12.17
C ASN A 238 3.60 -14.13 -12.30
N ILE A 239 4.22 -13.74 -11.18
CA ILE A 239 5.15 -12.60 -11.09
C ILE A 239 6.60 -13.00 -11.47
N SER A 240 6.83 -14.26 -11.89
CA SER A 240 8.14 -14.68 -12.39
C SER A 240 8.44 -14.09 -13.77
N GLU A 241 9.70 -14.19 -14.21
CA GLU A 241 10.15 -13.76 -15.54
C GLU A 241 9.40 -14.44 -16.69
N GLU A 242 8.83 -15.64 -16.46
CA GLU A 242 8.06 -16.37 -17.46
C GLU A 242 6.57 -16.01 -17.45
N GLY A 243 6.09 -15.34 -16.40
CA GLY A 243 4.68 -15.00 -16.21
C GLY A 243 4.33 -13.55 -16.51
N LEU A 244 5.34 -12.68 -16.54
CA LEU A 244 5.17 -11.25 -16.71
C LEU A 244 6.21 -10.72 -17.71
N HIS A 245 5.75 -9.90 -18.67
CA HIS A 245 6.61 -9.24 -19.62
C HIS A 245 6.25 -7.76 -19.73
N VAL A 246 7.27 -6.90 -19.81
CA VAL A 246 7.12 -5.45 -19.82
C VAL A 246 7.87 -4.85 -21.00
N LYS A 247 7.27 -3.84 -21.62
CA LYS A 247 7.92 -2.99 -22.60
C LYS A 247 7.62 -1.52 -22.31
N SER A 248 8.59 -0.66 -22.51
CA SER A 248 8.42 0.79 -22.41
C SER A 248 8.78 1.49 -23.72
N ASN A 249 8.10 2.59 -24.06
CA ASN A 249 8.57 3.48 -25.12
C ASN A 249 9.30 4.70 -24.54
N PRO A 250 10.13 5.38 -25.36
CA PRO A 250 10.75 6.65 -24.99
C PRO A 250 9.76 7.75 -24.59
N HIS A 251 8.50 7.65 -25.02
CA HIS A 251 7.44 8.61 -24.73
C HIS A 251 6.78 8.42 -23.35
N GLY A 252 7.27 7.47 -22.54
CA GLY A 252 6.84 7.30 -21.15
C GLY A 252 5.59 6.41 -20.97
N GLN A 253 5.17 5.71 -22.02
CA GLN A 253 4.18 4.64 -21.93
C GLN A 253 4.88 3.34 -21.54
N LEU A 254 4.27 2.62 -20.61
CA LEU A 254 4.69 1.28 -20.21
C LEU A 254 3.54 0.33 -20.52
N VAL A 255 3.82 -0.72 -21.27
CA VAL A 255 2.87 -1.79 -21.57
C VAL A 255 3.39 -3.06 -20.92
N LEU A 256 2.55 -3.72 -20.14
CA LEU A 256 2.89 -5.01 -19.55
C LEU A 256 1.79 -6.02 -19.81
N ILE A 257 2.17 -7.29 -19.88
CA ILE A 257 1.26 -8.42 -19.87
C ILE A 257 1.66 -9.35 -18.74
N VAL A 258 0.66 -9.89 -18.04
CA VAL A 258 0.84 -10.84 -16.95
C VAL A 258 -0.17 -11.96 -17.11
N CYS A 259 0.30 -13.20 -16.97
CA CYS A 259 -0.57 -14.37 -16.90
C CYS A 259 -0.64 -14.92 -15.49
N GLY A 260 -1.59 -15.81 -15.25
CA GLY A 260 -1.75 -16.44 -13.94
C GLY A 260 -2.95 -17.36 -13.90
N THR A 261 -3.34 -17.74 -12.70
CA THR A 261 -4.48 -18.63 -12.46
C THR A 261 -5.66 -17.87 -11.86
N VAL A 262 -6.87 -18.32 -12.19
CA VAL A 262 -8.10 -17.80 -11.60
C VAL A 262 -8.69 -18.89 -10.71
N HIS A 263 -9.01 -18.53 -9.48
CA HIS A 263 -9.56 -19.43 -8.48
C HIS A 263 -10.91 -18.93 -7.99
N ARG A 264 -11.72 -19.86 -7.48
CA ARG A 264 -12.85 -19.55 -6.62
C ARG A 264 -12.79 -20.49 -5.43
N SER A 265 -12.72 -19.93 -4.23
CA SER A 265 -12.42 -20.72 -3.02
C SER A 265 -11.13 -21.54 -3.22
N ASN A 266 -11.22 -22.88 -3.17
CA ASN A 266 -10.07 -23.77 -3.36
C ASN A 266 -9.99 -24.36 -4.77
N ASP A 267 -10.92 -24.01 -5.67
CA ASP A 267 -10.99 -24.57 -7.00
C ASP A 267 -10.28 -23.66 -8.01
N CYS A 268 -9.32 -24.23 -8.73
CA CYS A 268 -8.70 -23.58 -9.88
C CYS A 268 -9.66 -23.66 -11.08
N LEU A 269 -10.16 -22.51 -11.52
CA LEU A 269 -11.12 -22.41 -12.62
C LEU A 269 -10.44 -22.35 -13.99
N GLY A 270 -9.17 -21.98 -14.02
CA GLY A 270 -8.40 -21.86 -15.25
C GLY A 270 -7.28 -20.84 -15.17
N GLU A 271 -6.94 -20.29 -16.33
CA GLU A 271 -5.86 -19.33 -16.51
C GLU A 271 -6.39 -17.97 -16.99
N PHE A 272 -5.62 -16.92 -16.72
CA PHE A 272 -5.86 -15.61 -17.30
C PHE A 272 -4.59 -15.03 -17.91
N GLU A 273 -4.79 -14.09 -18.82
CA GLU A 273 -3.78 -13.14 -19.28
C GLU A 273 -4.39 -11.75 -19.20
N GLN A 274 -3.67 -10.79 -18.63
CA GLN A 274 -4.09 -9.41 -18.60
C GLN A 274 -3.00 -8.50 -19.12
N LEU A 275 -3.36 -7.71 -20.12
CA LEU A 275 -2.51 -6.68 -20.72
C LEU A 275 -2.90 -5.32 -20.13
N PHE A 276 -1.92 -4.51 -19.75
CA PHE A 276 -2.11 -3.15 -19.25
C PHE A 276 -1.27 -2.16 -20.03
N GLY A 277 -1.88 -1.05 -20.41
CA GLY A 277 -1.18 0.16 -20.84
C GLY A 277 -1.19 1.19 -19.72
N LEU A 278 0.00 1.53 -19.21
CA LEU A 278 0.20 2.50 -18.14
C LEU A 278 0.77 3.80 -18.70
N LEU A 279 0.28 4.92 -18.18
CA LEU A 279 0.84 6.26 -18.41
C LEU A 279 1.07 6.95 -17.07
N ARG A 280 2.14 7.73 -16.98
CA ARG A 280 2.39 8.60 -15.82
C ARG A 280 1.38 9.75 -15.79
N ASP A 281 0.81 10.02 -14.62
CA ASP A 281 0.03 11.23 -14.37
C ASP A 281 1.00 12.40 -14.10
N PRO A 282 1.08 13.41 -14.98
CA PRO A 282 2.02 14.53 -14.82
C PRO A 282 1.69 15.43 -13.62
N ARG A 283 0.51 15.27 -13.00
CA ARG A 283 0.08 16.07 -11.84
C ARG A 283 0.68 15.57 -10.53
N PHE A 284 1.15 14.33 -10.48
CA PHE A 284 1.65 13.68 -9.28
C PHE A 284 2.93 12.89 -9.60
N ASP A 285 3.99 13.11 -8.83
CA ASP A 285 5.24 12.35 -9.02
C ASP A 285 4.99 10.85 -8.84
N ASN A 286 5.50 10.06 -9.79
CA ASN A 286 5.44 8.59 -9.79
C ASN A 286 4.04 7.95 -9.72
N ASN A 287 3.01 8.62 -10.25
CA ASN A 287 1.66 8.05 -10.29
C ASN A 287 1.37 7.39 -11.65
N TRP A 288 1.49 6.06 -11.73
CA TRP A 288 1.11 5.30 -12.93
C TRP A 288 -0.39 5.01 -12.94
N LYS A 289 -1.09 5.39 -14.02
CA LYS A 289 -2.51 5.12 -14.20
C LYS A 289 -2.77 4.22 -15.40
N VAL A 290 -3.77 3.37 -15.28
CA VAL A 290 -4.18 2.46 -16.35
C VAL A 290 -4.93 3.25 -17.43
N LYS A 291 -4.37 3.29 -18.64
CA LYS A 291 -4.96 3.93 -19.83
C LYS A 291 -5.79 2.93 -20.65
N PHE A 292 -5.39 1.68 -20.66
CA PHE A 292 -6.21 0.59 -21.17
C PHE A 292 -5.84 -0.71 -20.49
N THR A 293 -6.78 -1.65 -20.46
CA THR A 293 -6.52 -3.01 -20.02
C THR A 293 -7.34 -4.01 -20.82
N LYS A 294 -6.76 -5.18 -21.11
CA LYS A 294 -7.45 -6.30 -21.75
C LYS A 294 -7.27 -7.52 -20.86
N LEU A 295 -8.36 -8.06 -20.32
CA LEU A 295 -8.36 -9.27 -19.52
C LEU A 295 -8.94 -10.42 -20.33
N ARG A 296 -8.17 -11.50 -20.49
CA ARG A 296 -8.60 -12.75 -21.09
C ARG A 296 -8.60 -13.83 -20.03
N ILE A 297 -9.75 -14.44 -19.78
CA ILE A 297 -9.89 -15.59 -18.86
C ILE A 297 -10.25 -16.81 -19.69
N ARG A 298 -9.63 -17.95 -19.43
CA ARG A 298 -9.92 -19.22 -20.12
C ARG A 298 -10.17 -20.31 -19.09
N THR A 299 -11.30 -21.01 -19.21
CA THR A 299 -11.53 -22.24 -18.45
C THR A 299 -10.62 -23.34 -19.00
N SER A 300 -9.74 -23.87 -18.17
CA SER A 300 -8.80 -24.93 -18.55
C SER A 300 -8.40 -25.76 -17.32
N GLN A 301 -7.94 -26.99 -17.56
CA GLN A 301 -7.29 -27.76 -16.51
C GLN A 301 -5.86 -27.25 -16.35
N VAL A 302 -5.59 -26.57 -15.23
CA VAL A 302 -4.25 -26.04 -14.93
C VAL A 302 -3.47 -27.06 -14.11
N THR A 303 -2.39 -27.59 -14.69
CA THR A 303 -1.50 -28.57 -14.04
C THR A 303 -0.20 -27.97 -13.51
N ALA A 304 0.13 -26.76 -13.95
CA ALA A 304 1.31 -25.99 -13.53
C ALA A 304 1.02 -24.48 -13.65
N MET A 305 1.85 -23.64 -13.03
CA MET A 305 1.71 -22.19 -13.14
C MET A 305 1.79 -21.74 -14.62
N PRO A 306 0.81 -20.98 -15.14
CA PRO A 306 0.81 -20.51 -16.52
C PRO A 306 2.04 -19.64 -16.82
N LYS A 307 2.51 -19.72 -18.06
CA LYS A 307 3.61 -18.92 -18.60
C LYS A 307 3.15 -18.18 -19.84
N LEU A 308 3.74 -17.03 -20.13
CA LEU A 308 3.44 -16.27 -21.33
C LEU A 308 3.94 -17.03 -22.56
N THR A 309 3.12 -16.99 -23.61
CA THR A 309 3.50 -17.52 -24.92
C THR A 309 4.23 -16.46 -25.75
N ASP A 310 5.00 -16.88 -26.75
CA ASP A 310 5.64 -15.95 -27.70
C ASP A 310 4.63 -15.04 -28.41
N GLN A 311 3.40 -15.54 -28.62
CA GLN A 311 2.31 -14.74 -29.18
C GLN A 311 1.87 -13.61 -28.23
N ALA A 312 1.74 -13.91 -26.94
CA ALA A 312 1.38 -12.92 -25.92
C ALA A 312 2.47 -11.83 -25.78
N VAL A 313 3.74 -12.23 -25.81
CA VAL A 313 4.89 -11.31 -25.82
C VAL A 313 4.92 -10.45 -27.10
N SER A 314 4.56 -11.04 -28.24
CA SER A 314 4.48 -10.32 -29.51
C SER A 314 3.37 -9.26 -29.52
N GLU A 315 2.23 -9.52 -28.86
CA GLU A 315 1.15 -8.52 -28.71
C GLU A 315 1.65 -7.27 -27.97
N VAL A 316 2.37 -7.44 -26.86
CA VAL A 316 2.99 -6.32 -26.15
C VAL A 316 4.00 -5.57 -27.03
N THR A 317 4.81 -6.32 -27.78
CA THR A 317 5.83 -5.76 -28.68
C THR A 317 5.21 -4.88 -29.76
N ALA A 318 4.06 -5.27 -30.32
CA ALA A 318 3.36 -4.55 -31.37
C ALA A 318 2.71 -3.23 -30.89
N LEU A 319 2.30 -3.16 -29.62
CA LEU A 319 1.68 -1.95 -29.04
C LEU A 319 2.68 -0.84 -28.72
N VAL A 320 3.97 -1.18 -28.71
CA VAL A 320 5.07 -0.26 -28.40
C VAL A 320 6.10 -0.37 -29.51
N PRO A 321 5.88 0.29 -30.67
CA PRO A 321 6.88 0.31 -31.75
C PRO A 321 8.17 0.97 -31.27
N VAL A 322 9.31 0.43 -31.73
CA VAL A 322 10.67 0.90 -31.42
C VAL A 322 10.93 2.26 -32.08
#